data_AF-A0A848XN22-F1
#
_entry.id   AF-A0A848XN22-F1
#
_cell.length_a   1.000
_cell.length_b   1.000
_cell.length_c   1.000
_cell.angle_alpha   90.00
_cell.angle_beta   90.00
_cell.angle_gamma   90.00
#
_symmetry.space_group_name_H-M   'P 1'
#
loop_
_entity.id
_entity.type
_entity.pdbx_description
1 polymer ?
#
loop_
_entity_poly.entity_id
_entity_poly.type
_entity_poly.pdbx_seq_one_letter_code
_entity_poly.pdbx_strand_id
1 'polypeptide(L)'
;MIQGPPPAAPEHLLAEFPVARTHIFMNHAGVGPASMRVVRAVSAFMESLAHLGQVDFDEWEEIVRVCKARFARLVGAGPEEISLVRNTSHGLGMVAAGLDWRPGDRVAVAAALEYPSNVYPWLDLARRGVVALDEIEADRGAVTPERVERAMK
;
A
#
# COMPACT_ATOMS: atom_id res chain seq x y z
N MET A 1 -29.51 -1.75 -12.44
CA MET A 1 -29.54 -3.22 -12.56
C MET A 1 -28.30 -3.67 -13.32
N ILE A 2 -27.33 -4.26 -12.64
CA ILE A 2 -26.23 -4.97 -13.30
C ILE A 2 -26.81 -6.31 -13.72
N GLN A 3 -26.90 -6.54 -15.03
CA GLN A 3 -27.51 -7.77 -15.58
C GLN A 3 -26.51 -8.92 -15.53
N GLY A 4 -26.96 -10.06 -14.97
CA GLY A 4 -26.29 -11.35 -15.02
C GLY A 4 -25.14 -11.54 -14.00
N PRO A 5 -24.81 -12.79 -13.64
CA PRO A 5 -23.59 -13.06 -12.90
C PRO A 5 -22.38 -12.59 -13.74
N PRO A 6 -21.34 -12.04 -13.11
CA PRO A 6 -20.13 -11.66 -13.82
C PRO A 6 -19.56 -12.86 -14.59
N PRO A 7 -18.94 -12.64 -15.76
CA PRO A 7 -18.32 -13.72 -16.51
C PRO A 7 -17.32 -14.47 -15.63
N ALA A 8 -17.27 -15.79 -15.79
CA ALA A 8 -16.29 -16.60 -15.08
C ALA A 8 -14.87 -16.08 -15.36
N ALA A 9 -14.03 -16.05 -14.33
CA ALA A 9 -12.64 -15.66 -14.51
C ALA A 9 -11.98 -16.56 -15.58
N PRO A 10 -11.22 -16.00 -16.52
CA PRO A 10 -10.50 -16.78 -17.51
C PRO A 10 -9.67 -17.90 -16.88
N GLU A 11 -9.68 -19.10 -17.47
CA GLU A 11 -9.00 -20.29 -16.90
C GLU A 11 -7.52 -20.06 -16.61
N HIS A 12 -6.84 -19.27 -17.45
CA HIS A 12 -5.43 -18.93 -17.25
C HIS A 12 -5.18 -18.12 -15.98
N LEU A 13 -6.15 -17.35 -15.48
CA LEU A 13 -6.04 -16.64 -14.19
C LEU A 13 -6.29 -17.61 -13.03
N LEU A 14 -7.25 -18.52 -13.14
CA LEU A 14 -7.49 -19.54 -12.11
C LEU A 14 -6.28 -20.47 -11.92
N ALA A 15 -5.54 -20.74 -12.99
CA ALA A 15 -4.29 -21.50 -12.93
C ALA A 15 -3.19 -20.80 -12.09
N GLU A 16 -3.21 -19.47 -12.00
CA GLU A 16 -2.23 -18.70 -11.22
C GLU A 16 -2.57 -18.64 -9.73
N PHE A 17 -3.80 -18.99 -9.31
CA PHE A 17 -4.24 -18.96 -7.93
C PHE A 17 -4.81 -20.32 -7.48
N PRO A 18 -3.94 -21.31 -7.16
CA PRO A 18 -4.36 -22.66 -6.79
C PRO A 18 -5.34 -22.73 -5.62
N VAL A 19 -5.32 -21.75 -4.71
CA VAL A 19 -6.25 -21.65 -3.58
C VAL A 19 -7.73 -21.65 -4.03
N ALA A 20 -8.02 -21.14 -5.23
CA ALA A 20 -9.37 -21.10 -5.77
C ALA A 20 -9.94 -22.50 -6.13
N ARG A 21 -9.08 -23.53 -6.23
CA ARG A 21 -9.51 -24.91 -6.47
C ARG A 21 -10.00 -25.61 -5.20
N THR A 22 -9.58 -25.14 -4.03
CA THR A 22 -9.85 -25.79 -2.74
C THR A 22 -10.68 -24.91 -1.80
N HIS A 23 -10.75 -23.59 -2.05
CA HIS A 23 -11.45 -22.64 -1.18
C HIS A 23 -12.20 -21.58 -1.99
N ILE A 24 -13.35 -21.18 -1.45
CA ILE A 24 -14.00 -19.93 -1.83
C ILE A 24 -13.37 -18.81 -0.99
N PHE A 25 -12.30 -18.22 -1.49
CA PHE A 25 -11.54 -17.21 -0.75
C PHE A 25 -12.26 -15.86 -0.81
N MET A 26 -12.80 -15.38 0.32
CA MET A 26 -13.52 -14.08 0.40
C MET A 26 -12.83 -13.04 1.29
N ASN A 27 -11.57 -13.27 1.71
CA ASN A 27 -10.83 -12.37 2.60
C ASN A 27 -9.75 -11.55 1.87
N HIS A 28 -10.06 -11.05 0.67
CA HIS A 28 -9.09 -10.35 -0.19
C HIS A 28 -8.57 -9.03 0.41
N ALA A 29 -9.37 -8.36 1.23
CA ALA A 29 -8.99 -7.11 1.88
C ALA A 29 -7.99 -7.31 3.03
N GLY A 30 -7.88 -8.52 3.60
CA GLY A 30 -6.90 -8.84 4.62
C GLY A 30 -5.52 -9.11 4.00
N VAL A 31 -5.33 -10.32 3.47
CA VAL A 31 -4.14 -10.69 2.69
C VAL A 31 -4.58 -11.57 1.54
N GLY A 32 -4.48 -11.05 0.31
CA GLY A 32 -4.80 -11.82 -0.88
C GLY A 32 -3.81 -12.97 -1.14
N PRO A 33 -4.23 -14.05 -1.82
CA PRO A 33 -3.32 -15.12 -2.21
C PRO A 33 -2.28 -14.61 -3.22
N ALA A 34 -1.03 -15.03 -3.07
CA ALA A 34 0.00 -14.77 -4.06
C ALA A 34 -0.28 -15.56 -5.35
N SER A 35 -0.04 -14.93 -6.51
CA SER A 35 -0.04 -15.66 -7.78
C SER A 35 1.20 -16.55 -7.90
N MET A 36 1.11 -17.63 -8.67
CA MET A 36 2.27 -18.48 -8.92
C MET A 36 3.42 -17.75 -9.64
N ARG A 37 3.13 -16.66 -10.37
CA ARG A 37 4.16 -15.74 -10.90
C ARG A 37 4.97 -15.08 -9.78
N VAL A 38 4.31 -14.58 -8.74
CA VAL A 38 4.97 -13.96 -7.59
C VAL A 38 5.81 -15.00 -6.84
N VAL A 39 5.23 -16.18 -6.61
CA VAL A 39 5.95 -17.29 -5.96
C VAL A 39 7.25 -17.62 -6.71
N ARG A 40 7.18 -17.82 -8.03
CA ARG A 40 8.36 -18.11 -8.86
C ARG A 40 9.42 -17.00 -8.79
N ALA A 41 9.02 -15.73 -8.85
CA ALA A 41 9.96 -14.61 -8.81
C ALA A 41 10.69 -14.51 -7.47
N VAL A 42 9.97 -14.69 -6.35
CA VAL A 42 10.55 -14.67 -5.01
C VAL A 42 11.47 -15.88 -4.80
N SER A 43 11.06 -17.07 -5.25
CA SER A 43 11.91 -18.27 -5.20
C SER A 43 13.22 -18.08 -5.98
N ALA A 44 13.16 -17.51 -7.19
CA ALA A 44 14.35 -17.26 -8.00
C ALA A 44 15.34 -16.29 -7.30
N PHE A 45 14.83 -15.24 -6.65
CA PHE A 45 15.67 -14.35 -5.85
C PHE A 45 16.36 -15.09 -4.69
N MET A 46 15.61 -15.92 -3.96
CA MET A 46 16.17 -16.70 -2.84
C MET A 46 17.21 -17.72 -3.30
N GLU A 47 16.99 -18.37 -4.45
CA GLU A 47 17.94 -19.29 -5.07
C GLU A 47 19.22 -18.56 -5.50
N SER A 48 19.10 -17.40 -6.16
CA SER A 48 20.25 -16.55 -6.50
C SER A 48 21.05 -16.16 -5.25
N LEU A 49 20.39 -15.65 -4.21
CA LEU A 49 21.05 -15.28 -2.96
C LEU A 49 21.77 -16.48 -2.31
N ALA A 50 21.18 -17.67 -2.35
CA ALA A 50 21.78 -18.88 -1.78
C ALA A 50 22.99 -19.39 -2.57
N HIS A 51 22.98 -19.27 -3.90
CA HIS A 51 24.01 -19.82 -4.77
C HIS A 51 25.13 -18.84 -5.12
N LEU A 52 24.80 -17.56 -5.28
CA LEU A 52 25.70 -16.52 -5.75
C LEU A 52 26.04 -15.49 -4.67
N GLY A 53 25.23 -15.40 -3.61
CA GLY A 53 25.39 -14.37 -2.59
C GLY A 53 25.37 -12.96 -3.21
N GLN A 54 26.17 -12.04 -2.68
CA GLN A 54 26.21 -10.66 -3.17
C GLN A 54 26.79 -10.50 -4.58
N VAL A 55 27.29 -11.56 -5.23
CA VAL A 55 27.80 -11.47 -6.61
C VAL A 55 26.71 -11.05 -7.59
N ASP A 56 25.45 -11.39 -7.33
CA ASP A 56 24.31 -11.09 -8.20
C ASP A 56 23.63 -9.74 -7.87
N PHE A 57 24.29 -8.89 -7.09
CA PHE A 57 23.71 -7.64 -6.60
C PHE A 57 23.27 -6.68 -7.72
N ASP A 58 24.05 -6.57 -8.80
CA ASP A 58 23.71 -5.71 -9.95
C ASP A 58 22.41 -6.16 -10.63
N GLU A 59 22.16 -7.46 -10.73
CA GLU A 59 20.91 -8.01 -11.27
C GLU A 59 19.73 -7.70 -10.33
N TRP A 60 19.95 -7.73 -9.01
CA TRP A 60 18.91 -7.36 -8.05
C TRP A 60 18.57 -5.86 -8.12
N GLU A 61 19.57 -5.01 -8.30
CA GLU A 61 19.36 -3.58 -8.53
C GLU A 61 18.60 -3.31 -9.85
N GLU A 62 18.89 -4.08 -10.91
CA GLU A 62 18.13 -4.05 -12.16
C GLU A 62 16.65 -4.39 -11.91
N ILE A 63 16.39 -5.48 -11.19
CA ILE A 63 15.02 -5.90 -10.85
C ILE A 63 14.30 -4.79 -10.07
N VAL A 64 14.97 -4.15 -9.12
CA VAL A 64 14.41 -3.02 -8.36
C VAL A 64 14.07 -1.86 -9.30
N ARG A 65 14.97 -1.50 -10.22
CA ARG A 65 14.76 -0.40 -11.17
C ARG A 65 13.58 -0.68 -12.11
N VAL A 66 13.48 -1.89 -12.65
CA VAL A 66 12.37 -2.33 -13.50
C VAL A 66 11.06 -2.34 -12.71
N CYS A 67 11.06 -2.82 -11.46
CA CYS A 67 9.88 -2.78 -10.59
C CYS A 67 9.39 -1.35 -10.36
N LYS A 68 10.29 -0.42 -10.03
CA LYS A 68 9.97 1.01 -9.86
C LYS A 68 9.37 1.60 -11.12
N ALA A 69 9.99 1.38 -12.28
CA ALA A 69 9.49 1.91 -13.56
C ALA A 69 8.09 1.35 -13.94
N ARG A 70 7.85 0.05 -13.70
CA ARG A 70 6.55 -0.57 -13.96
C ARG A 70 5.45 -0.02 -13.04
N PHE A 71 5.77 0.17 -11.75
CA PHE A 71 4.83 0.73 -10.79
C PHE A 71 4.55 2.21 -11.06
N ALA A 72 5.58 2.99 -11.38
CA ALA A 72 5.45 4.40 -11.77
C ALA A 72 4.45 4.58 -12.92
N ARG A 73 4.56 3.75 -13.97
CA ARG A 73 3.60 3.75 -15.08
C ARG A 73 2.17 3.39 -14.66
N LEU A 74 2.00 2.51 -13.67
CA LEU A 74 0.68 2.10 -13.19
C LEU A 74 -0.05 3.25 -12.47
N VAL A 75 0.68 4.08 -11.73
CA VAL A 75 0.11 5.18 -10.92
C VAL A 75 0.24 6.56 -11.58
N GLY A 76 0.87 6.65 -12.76
CA GLY A 76 1.05 7.90 -13.49
C GLY A 76 2.16 8.81 -12.93
N ALA A 77 3.23 8.22 -12.38
CA ALA A 77 4.37 8.92 -11.78
C ALA A 77 5.68 8.64 -12.54
N GLY A 78 6.76 9.34 -12.19
CA GLY A 78 8.14 9.03 -12.58
C GLY A 78 8.79 7.94 -11.72
N PRO A 79 9.74 7.15 -12.25
CA PRO A 79 10.41 6.09 -11.47
C PRO A 79 11.19 6.61 -10.25
N GLU A 80 11.69 7.84 -10.31
CA GLU A 80 12.36 8.56 -9.21
C GLU A 80 11.41 8.90 -8.06
N GLU A 81 10.11 9.00 -8.32
CA GLU A 81 9.07 9.27 -7.32
C GLU A 81 8.63 8.00 -6.57
N ILE A 82 9.13 6.82 -6.97
CA ILE A 82 8.77 5.52 -6.36
C ILE A 82 9.85 5.04 -5.39
N SER A 83 9.45 4.74 -4.15
CA SER A 83 10.29 4.06 -3.16
C SER A 83 9.67 2.71 -2.79
N LEU A 84 10.50 1.65 -2.75
CA LEU A 84 10.06 0.35 -2.27
C LEU A 84 10.19 0.29 -0.75
N VAL A 85 9.08 0.07 -0.07
CA VAL A 85 9.02 -0.04 1.39
C VAL A 85 8.31 -1.34 1.79
N ARG A 86 8.50 -1.76 3.05
CA ARG A 86 8.00 -3.05 3.55
C ARG A 86 6.48 -3.22 3.44
N ASN A 87 5.72 -2.17 3.75
CA ASN A 87 4.25 -2.16 3.74
C ASN A 87 3.72 -0.71 3.90
N THR A 88 2.40 -0.54 3.81
CA THR A 88 1.72 0.75 3.96
C THR A 88 2.00 1.40 5.31
N SER A 89 1.95 0.64 6.42
CA SER A 89 2.21 1.18 7.76
C SER A 89 3.61 1.77 7.91
N HIS A 90 4.62 1.09 7.35
CA HIS A 90 5.99 1.59 7.33
C HIS A 90 6.10 2.84 6.46
N GLY A 91 5.45 2.87 5.29
CA GLY A 91 5.44 4.04 4.41
C GLY A 91 4.82 5.27 5.07
N LEU A 92 3.64 5.13 5.69
CA LEU A 92 2.98 6.23 6.41
C LEU A 92 3.82 6.70 7.61
N GLY A 93 4.43 5.77 8.35
CA GLY A 93 5.38 6.10 9.40
C GLY A 93 6.60 6.88 8.91
N MET A 94 7.16 6.50 7.76
CA MET A 94 8.27 7.23 7.13
C MET A 94 7.86 8.66 6.74
N VAL A 95 6.66 8.86 6.19
CA VAL A 95 6.14 10.19 5.84
C VAL A 95 5.96 11.04 7.10
N ALA A 96 5.26 10.51 8.11
CA ALA A 96 5.06 11.21 9.37
C ALA A 96 6.38 11.60 10.04
N ALA A 97 7.38 10.71 10.04
CA ALA A 97 8.67 11.00 10.64
C ALA A 97 9.53 11.97 9.79
N GLY A 98 9.44 11.88 8.46
CA GLY A 98 10.35 12.53 7.52
C GLY A 98 9.99 13.96 7.11
N LEU A 99 8.76 14.41 7.36
CA LEU A 99 8.38 15.82 7.12
C LEU A 99 8.97 16.77 8.18
N ASP A 100 9.31 17.98 7.75
CA ASP A 100 9.83 19.06 8.61
C ASP A 100 8.71 19.77 9.37
N TRP A 101 8.10 19.04 10.31
CA TRP A 101 7.02 19.55 11.14
C TRP A 101 7.48 20.70 12.03
N ARG A 102 6.65 21.72 12.12
CA ARG A 102 6.80 22.87 13.01
C ARG A 102 5.74 22.85 14.10
N PRO A 103 6.05 23.36 15.29
CA PRO A 103 5.03 23.58 16.30
C PRO A 103 3.89 24.43 15.75
N GLY A 104 2.65 23.96 15.94
CA GLY A 104 1.46 24.60 15.36
C GLY A 104 0.93 23.94 14.09
N ASP A 105 1.71 23.07 13.43
CA ASP A 105 1.21 22.32 12.27
C ASP A 105 0.03 21.42 12.66
N ARG A 106 -0.80 21.10 11.67
CA ARG A 106 -2.07 20.38 11.82
C ARG A 106 -2.18 19.27 10.79
N VAL A 107 -2.84 18.18 11.17
CA VAL A 107 -3.10 17.03 10.31
C VAL A 107 -4.59 16.74 10.34
N ALA A 108 -5.25 16.76 9.19
CA ALA A 108 -6.65 16.33 9.07
C ALA A 108 -6.72 14.84 8.69
N VAL A 109 -7.51 14.04 9.43
CA VAL A 109 -7.73 12.62 9.14
C VAL A 109 -9.12 12.19 9.59
N ALA A 110 -9.73 11.25 8.89
CA ALA A 110 -10.98 10.62 9.33
C ALA A 110 -10.68 9.43 10.27
N ALA A 111 -10.17 9.68 11.48
CA ALA A 111 -9.68 8.62 12.36
C ALA A 111 -10.75 7.58 12.71
N ALA A 112 -12.04 7.95 12.67
CA ALA A 112 -13.15 7.01 12.86
C ALA A 112 -13.32 5.98 11.74
N LEU A 113 -12.82 6.24 10.52
CA LEU A 113 -12.90 5.33 9.36
C LEU A 113 -11.55 4.77 8.93
N GLU A 114 -10.47 5.49 9.21
CA GLU A 114 -9.13 5.12 8.78
C GLU A 114 -8.59 3.89 9.54
N TYR A 115 -7.78 3.11 8.84
CA TYR A 115 -7.08 2.00 9.48
C TYR A 115 -6.02 2.57 10.46
N PRO A 116 -5.75 1.93 11.61
CA PRO A 116 -4.85 2.49 12.63
C PRO A 116 -3.45 2.90 12.12
N SER A 117 -2.95 2.25 11.07
CA SER A 117 -1.68 2.62 10.43
C SER A 117 -1.68 4.02 9.83
N ASN A 118 -2.84 4.57 9.51
CA ASN A 118 -3.05 5.94 9.01
C ASN A 118 -3.61 6.87 10.09
N VAL A 119 -3.50 6.52 11.37
CA VAL A 119 -3.92 7.37 12.50
C VAL A 119 -2.77 7.55 13.49
N TYR A 120 -2.18 6.45 13.95
CA TYR A 120 -1.20 6.49 15.04
C TYR A 120 0.09 7.24 14.72
N PRO A 121 0.65 7.19 13.49
CA PRO A 121 1.84 7.99 13.17
C PRO A 121 1.60 9.49 13.33
N TRP A 122 0.38 9.96 13.06
CA TRP A 122 0.03 11.37 13.18
C TRP A 122 -0.19 11.79 14.63
N LEU A 123 -0.85 10.94 15.44
CA LEU A 123 -1.01 11.16 16.87
C LEU A 123 0.33 11.27 17.60
N ASP A 124 1.32 10.47 17.17
CA ASP A 124 2.68 10.50 17.74
C ASP A 124 3.36 11.87 17.53
N LEU A 125 2.98 12.66 16.52
CA LEU A 125 3.53 13.99 16.26
C LEU A 125 3.19 15.02 17.35
N ALA A 126 2.21 14.75 18.21
CA ALA A 126 1.90 15.61 19.36
C ALA A 126 3.14 15.84 20.25
N ARG A 127 4.03 14.84 20.37
CA ARG A 127 5.30 14.97 21.12
C ARG A 127 6.29 15.97 20.51
N ARG A 128 6.10 16.35 19.23
CA ARG A 128 6.88 17.35 18.50
C ARG A 128 6.21 18.73 18.49
N GLY A 129 5.09 18.90 19.21
CA GLY A 129 4.35 20.16 19.24
C GLY A 129 3.43 20.37 18.03
N VAL A 130 3.17 19.35 17.22
CA VAL A 130 2.11 19.36 16.20
C VAL A 130 0.77 19.32 16.94
N VAL A 131 -0.08 20.33 16.71
CA VAL A 131 -1.07 20.75 17.72
C VAL A 131 -2.43 20.09 17.56
N ALA A 132 -2.82 19.69 16.34
CA ALA A 132 -4.15 19.15 16.12
C ALA A 132 -4.18 18.02 15.11
N LEU A 133 -4.74 16.89 15.54
CA LEU A 133 -5.37 15.94 14.64
C LEU A 133 -6.81 16.42 14.42
N ASP A 134 -7.04 17.09 13.30
CA ASP A 134 -8.37 17.58 12.94
C ASP A 134 -9.20 16.41 12.39
N GLU A 135 -10.19 15.96 13.18
CA GLU A 135 -11.05 14.87 12.76
C GLU A 135 -11.90 15.30 11.55
N ILE A 136 -11.76 14.58 10.46
CA ILE A 136 -12.67 14.68 9.32
C ILE A 136 -13.90 13.86 9.66
N GLU A 137 -14.96 14.55 10.08
CA GLU A 137 -16.21 13.93 10.50
C GLU A 137 -16.72 12.93 9.46
N ALA A 138 -16.92 11.68 9.87
CA ALA A 138 -17.59 10.67 9.05
C ALA A 138 -19.11 10.71 9.24
N ASP A 139 -19.88 10.44 8.18
CA ASP A 139 -21.32 10.18 8.26
C ASP A 139 -21.66 8.89 7.51
N ARG A 140 -22.39 8.00 8.19
CA ARG A 140 -22.84 6.70 7.65
C ARG A 140 -21.74 5.89 6.96
N GLY A 141 -20.53 5.91 7.52
CA GLY A 141 -19.38 5.14 7.00
C GLY A 141 -18.66 5.81 5.82
N ALA A 142 -18.93 7.09 5.55
CA ALA A 142 -18.31 7.83 4.45
C ALA A 142 -17.86 9.23 4.89
N VAL A 143 -16.96 9.80 4.09
CA VAL A 143 -16.52 11.20 4.19
C VAL A 143 -16.90 11.89 2.88
N THR A 144 -17.39 13.13 2.98
CA THR A 144 -17.71 13.94 1.79
C THR A 144 -16.63 14.99 1.53
N PRO A 145 -16.46 15.46 0.28
CA PRO A 145 -15.51 16.52 -0.05
C PRO A 145 -15.70 17.79 0.80
N GLU A 146 -16.94 18.18 1.09
CA GLU A 146 -17.26 19.37 1.89
C GLU A 146 -16.76 19.23 3.34
N ARG A 147 -16.79 18.00 3.88
CA ARG A 147 -16.29 17.69 5.22
C ARG A 147 -14.77 17.73 5.28
N VAL A 148 -14.10 17.26 4.22
CA VAL A 148 -12.65 17.42 4.06
C VAL A 148 -12.29 18.91 3.98
N GLU A 149 -12.96 19.68 3.13
CA GLU A 149 -12.72 21.12 2.98
C GLU A 149 -12.89 21.87 4.30
N ARG A 150 -13.92 21.54 5.08
CA ARG A 150 -14.16 22.14 6.39
C ARG A 150 -13.06 21.85 7.41
N ALA A 151 -12.44 20.67 7.35
CA ALA A 151 -11.33 20.30 8.24
C ALA A 151 -9.99 20.95 7.85
N MET A 152 -9.88 21.48 6.62
CA MET A 152 -8.68 22.16 6.11
C MET A 152 -8.68 23.68 6.34
N LYS A 153 -9.77 24.24 6.87
CA LYS A 153 -9.93 25.68 7.16
C LYS A 153 -9.55 26.00 8.59
#